data_AF-A0A0R1QI95-F1
#
_entry.id   AF-A0A0R1QI95-F1
#
_cell.length_a   1.000
_cell.length_b   1.000
_cell.length_c   1.000
_cell.angle_alpha   90.00
_cell.angle_beta   90.00
_cell.angle_gamma   90.00
#
_symmetry.space_group_name_H-M   'P 1'
#
loop_
_entity.id
_entity.type
_entity.pdbx_description
1 polymer ?
#
loop_
_entity_poly.entity_id
_entity_poly.type
_entity_poly.pdbx_seq_one_letter_code
_entity_poly.pdbx_strand_id
1 'polypeptide(L)'
;MNNLGDILKETRQQKQLSQLEASENICSQSTLSEIEHNKYIPNTELLLNLCQRLCVDFDDLALSTNFKVCKDNYFNQKIHSFYNNRNYRKLQIFLNRPTVLETIQTGKQTQSYYFYLALCSLHLERKYDNAKEYLKLSLASAGHSRKQTTLTRVGNIVLAYVYAQQGLKMSALKQIDLALKGLEKAKYEENLNLVFYLASLSYFQLSEQDSAIQTIENGIHFILQNNSHFMLINSLYLMANVAEVLKRDNEPLQAVKKYDIFNNFMREREKVS
;
A
#
# COMPACT_ATOMS: atom_id res chain seq x y z
N MET A 1 19.34 11.90 0.36
CA MET A 1 17.86 11.82 0.37
C MET A 1 17.44 11.64 -1.06
N ASN A 2 16.54 10.70 -1.36
CA ASN A 2 15.96 10.58 -2.70
C ASN A 2 14.96 11.71 -2.85
N ASN A 3 15.17 12.60 -3.81
CA ASN A 3 14.27 13.72 -4.06
C ASN A 3 13.07 13.24 -4.88
N LEU A 4 12.01 14.07 -4.95
CA LEU A 4 10.79 13.73 -5.66
C LEU A 4 11.06 13.33 -7.12
N GLY A 5 11.96 14.04 -7.80
CA GLY A 5 12.36 13.73 -9.16
C GLY A 5 12.99 12.35 -9.31
N ASP A 6 13.85 11.97 -8.37
CA ASP A 6 14.51 10.66 -8.37
C ASP A 6 13.47 9.54 -8.17
N ILE A 7 12.54 9.73 -7.23
CA ILE A 7 11.46 8.78 -6.96
C ILE A 7 10.57 8.58 -8.20
N LEU A 8 10.19 9.67 -8.89
CA LEU A 8 9.37 9.60 -10.11
C LEU A 8 10.12 8.87 -11.23
N LYS A 9 11.41 9.19 -11.41
CA LYS A 9 12.28 8.55 -12.40
C LYS A 9 12.44 7.06 -12.17
N GLU A 10 12.76 6.66 -10.94
CA GLU A 10 12.94 5.26 -10.57
C GLU A 10 11.63 4.48 -10.71
N THR A 11 10.51 5.03 -10.25
CA THR A 11 9.19 4.41 -10.39
C THR A 11 8.83 4.20 -11.86
N ARG A 12 9.06 5.22 -12.70
CA ARG A 12 8.83 5.13 -14.15
C ARG A 12 9.67 4.02 -14.78
N GLN A 13 10.95 3.94 -14.43
CA GLN A 13 11.87 2.90 -14.92
C GLN A 13 11.47 1.50 -14.46
N GLN A 14 11.02 1.33 -13.21
CA GLN A 14 10.48 0.06 -12.70
C GLN A 14 9.25 -0.39 -13.49
N LYS A 15 8.42 0.56 -13.93
CA LYS A 15 7.29 0.31 -14.83
C LYS A 15 7.66 0.16 -16.31
N GLN A 16 8.95 0.28 -16.66
CA GLN A 16 9.47 0.19 -18.02
C GLN A 16 8.84 1.22 -18.99
N LEU A 17 8.43 2.37 -18.47
CA LEU A 17 7.87 3.46 -19.29
C LEU A 17 8.99 4.43 -19.72
N SER A 18 8.92 4.93 -20.95
CA SER A 18 9.72 6.07 -21.38
C SER A 18 9.20 7.38 -20.78
N GLN A 19 10.00 8.44 -20.79
CA GLN A 19 9.54 9.78 -20.36
C GLN A 19 8.38 10.26 -21.24
N LEU A 20 8.40 9.95 -22.54
CA LEU A 20 7.33 10.32 -23.46
C LEU A 20 6.01 9.64 -23.08
N GLU A 21 6.04 8.33 -22.84
CA GLU A 21 4.84 7.57 -22.43
C GLU A 21 4.35 8.00 -21.04
N ALA A 22 5.24 8.37 -20.13
CA ALA A 22 4.86 8.81 -18.79
C ALA A 22 4.30 10.25 -18.77
N SER A 23 4.73 11.12 -19.71
CA SER A 23 4.28 12.50 -19.79
C SER A 23 3.07 12.71 -20.71
N GLU A 24 2.71 11.72 -21.52
CA GLU A 24 1.63 11.81 -22.51
C GLU A 24 0.31 12.30 -21.90
N ASN A 25 -0.26 13.36 -22.49
CA ASN A 25 -1.47 14.07 -22.01
C ASN A 25 -1.35 14.65 -20.58
N ILE A 26 -0.14 14.78 -20.03
CA ILE A 26 0.13 15.33 -18.69
C ILE A 26 1.04 16.56 -18.79
N CYS A 27 2.20 16.42 -19.42
CA CYS A 27 3.16 17.50 -19.65
C CYS A 27 4.09 17.18 -20.84
N SER A 28 4.98 18.10 -21.19
CA SER A 28 6.00 17.81 -22.20
C SER A 28 7.06 16.83 -21.66
N GLN A 29 7.68 16.04 -22.55
CA GLN A 29 8.79 15.15 -22.17
C GLN A 29 9.94 15.92 -21.51
N SER A 30 10.24 17.13 -22.00
CA SER A 30 11.27 18.00 -21.42
C SER A 30 10.91 18.44 -20.01
N THR A 31 9.65 18.81 -19.76
CA THR A 31 9.17 19.13 -18.40
C THR A 31 9.34 17.94 -17.46
N LEU A 32 8.92 16.73 -17.86
CA LEU A 32 9.12 15.55 -17.04
C LEU A 32 10.61 15.27 -16.79
N SER A 33 11.47 15.46 -17.80
CA SER A 33 12.92 15.33 -17.62
C SER A 33 13.48 16.34 -16.62
N GLU A 34 13.02 17.60 -16.63
CA GLU A 34 13.43 18.59 -15.64
C GLU A 34 12.96 18.22 -14.22
N ILE A 35 11.75 17.67 -14.08
CA ILE A 35 11.26 17.14 -12.80
C ILE A 35 12.15 16.00 -12.31
N GLU A 36 12.41 15.01 -13.16
CA GLU A 36 13.22 13.83 -12.85
C GLU A 36 14.69 14.15 -12.53
N HIS A 37 15.19 15.32 -12.94
CA HIS A 37 16.52 15.82 -12.59
C HIS A 37 16.48 16.88 -11.47
N ASN A 38 15.36 17.01 -10.77
CA ASN A 38 15.15 17.95 -9.67
C ASN A 38 15.42 19.42 -10.06
N LYS A 39 15.21 19.77 -11.34
CA LYS A 39 15.35 21.13 -11.89
C LYS A 39 14.04 21.91 -11.89
N TYR A 40 12.91 21.21 -11.93
CA TYR A 40 11.58 21.80 -11.93
C TYR A 40 10.71 21.12 -10.87
N ILE A 41 10.06 21.93 -10.04
CA ILE A 41 9.12 21.46 -9.01
C ILE A 41 7.71 21.52 -9.62
N PRO A 42 7.01 20.38 -9.78
CA PRO A 42 5.67 20.37 -10.36
C PRO A 42 4.66 21.12 -9.46
N ASN A 43 3.54 21.58 -9.99
CA ASN A 43 2.42 21.98 -9.12
C ASN A 43 1.66 20.72 -8.63
N THR A 44 0.73 20.89 -7.68
CA THR A 44 -0.02 19.75 -7.11
C THR A 44 -0.78 18.94 -8.18
N GLU A 45 -1.39 19.61 -9.16
CA GLU A 45 -2.15 18.97 -10.24
C GLU A 45 -1.24 18.12 -11.15
N LEU A 46 -0.11 18.68 -11.58
CA LEU A 46 0.87 17.98 -12.39
C LEU A 46 1.44 16.77 -11.64
N LEU A 47 1.75 16.92 -10.34
CA LEU A 47 2.23 15.82 -9.53
C LEU A 47 1.17 14.73 -9.37
N LEU A 48 -0.09 15.09 -9.13
CA LEU A 48 -1.20 14.12 -9.06
C LEU A 48 -1.32 13.33 -10.36
N ASN A 49 -1.30 14.01 -11.50
CA ASN A 49 -1.40 13.36 -12.82
C ASN A 49 -0.22 12.41 -13.09
N LEU A 50 1.01 12.82 -12.76
CA LEU A 50 2.21 11.97 -12.88
C LEU A 50 2.15 10.78 -11.92
N CYS A 51 1.82 11.03 -10.65
CA CYS A 51 1.64 9.98 -9.65
C CYS A 51 0.55 9.00 -10.07
N GLN A 52 -0.57 9.46 -10.62
CA GLN A 52 -1.65 8.59 -11.11
C GLN A 52 -1.20 7.70 -12.26
N ARG A 53 -0.40 8.22 -13.21
CA ARG A 53 0.21 7.42 -14.28
C ARG A 53 1.17 6.36 -13.72
N LEU A 54 1.91 6.72 -12.68
CA LEU A 54 3.00 5.92 -12.13
C LEU A 54 2.60 5.02 -10.96
N CYS A 55 1.49 5.27 -10.27
CA CYS A 55 1.04 4.47 -9.16
C CYS A 55 0.29 3.23 -9.64
N VAL A 56 0.09 2.30 -8.70
CA VAL A 56 -0.86 1.21 -8.89
C VAL A 56 -2.23 1.68 -8.41
N ASP A 57 -3.33 1.10 -8.92
CA ASP A 57 -4.69 1.41 -8.48
C ASP A 57 -4.79 1.41 -6.94
N PHE A 58 -5.57 2.34 -6.36
CA PHE A 58 -5.72 2.49 -4.91
C PHE A 58 -6.16 1.20 -4.22
N ASP A 59 -6.98 0.43 -4.92
CA ASP A 59 -7.53 -0.83 -4.43
C ASP A 59 -6.59 -2.02 -4.66
N ASP A 60 -5.41 -1.80 -5.24
CA ASP A 60 -4.51 -2.88 -5.56
C ASP A 60 -3.62 -3.27 -4.39
N LEU A 61 -4.04 -4.32 -3.71
CA LEU A 61 -3.30 -4.99 -2.65
C LEU A 61 -2.18 -5.83 -3.27
N ALA A 62 -1.08 -5.20 -3.65
CA ALA A 62 0.14 -5.89 -4.07
C ALA A 62 1.04 -6.19 -2.84
N LEU A 63 1.70 -7.33 -2.84
CA LEU A 63 2.76 -7.67 -1.87
C LEU A 63 4.12 -7.48 -2.54
N SER A 64 5.10 -6.94 -1.81
CA SER A 64 6.51 -6.99 -2.23
C SER A 64 7.01 -8.45 -2.22
N THR A 65 6.78 -9.15 -1.10
CA THR A 65 7.19 -10.54 -0.95
C THR A 65 6.00 -11.42 -0.62
N ASN A 66 5.83 -12.49 -1.38
CA ASN A 66 4.72 -13.41 -1.19
C ASN A 66 4.91 -14.33 0.03
N PHE A 67 3.80 -14.67 0.68
CA PHE A 67 3.80 -15.59 1.81
C PHE A 67 3.73 -17.05 1.34
N LYS A 68 4.41 -17.95 2.06
CA LYS A 68 4.34 -19.39 1.77
C LYS A 68 3.05 -19.98 2.33
N VAL A 69 2.32 -20.71 1.50
CA VAL A 69 1.08 -21.41 1.83
C VAL A 69 1.34 -22.86 2.24
N CYS A 70 2.39 -23.49 1.74
CA CYS A 70 2.74 -24.87 2.06
C CYS A 70 4.27 -25.08 2.11
N LYS A 71 4.74 -26.31 2.35
CA LYS A 71 6.16 -26.66 2.28
C LYS A 71 6.65 -26.90 0.85
N ASP A 72 5.75 -27.25 -0.06
CA ASP A 72 6.06 -27.55 -1.44
C ASP A 72 6.43 -26.26 -2.22
N ASN A 73 7.65 -26.20 -2.75
CA ASN A 73 8.13 -25.03 -3.46
C ASN A 73 7.40 -24.81 -4.80
N TYR A 74 7.05 -25.89 -5.51
CA TYR A 74 6.34 -25.81 -6.78
C TYR A 74 4.93 -25.23 -6.60
N PHE A 75 4.20 -25.67 -5.57
CA PHE A 75 2.89 -25.09 -5.26
C PHE A 75 2.98 -23.62 -4.85
N ASN A 76 3.94 -23.26 -4.02
CA ASN A 76 4.17 -21.85 -3.67
C ASN A 76 4.50 -21.00 -4.91
N GLN A 77 5.38 -21.47 -5.79
CA GLN A 77 5.71 -20.78 -7.04
C GLN A 77 4.47 -20.58 -7.94
N LYS A 78 3.60 -21.57 -8.05
CA LYS A 78 2.33 -21.43 -8.80
C LYS A 78 1.39 -20.41 -8.17
N ILE A 79 1.22 -20.44 -6.85
CA ILE A 79 0.40 -19.47 -6.11
C ILE A 79 0.93 -18.05 -6.36
N HIS A 80 2.25 -17.87 -6.22
CA HIS A 80 2.91 -16.58 -6.43
C HIS A 80 2.78 -16.10 -7.88
N SER A 81 2.92 -17.01 -8.86
CA SER A 81 2.72 -16.70 -10.27
C SER A 81 1.28 -16.25 -10.54
N PHE A 82 0.26 -16.97 -10.06
CA PHE A 82 -1.13 -16.55 -10.28
C PHE A 82 -1.45 -15.22 -9.60
N TYR A 83 -0.94 -15.00 -8.38
CA TYR A 83 -1.14 -13.75 -7.66
C TYR A 83 -0.47 -12.56 -8.35
N ASN A 84 0.82 -12.67 -8.68
CA ASN A 84 1.57 -11.58 -9.32
C ASN A 84 1.02 -11.23 -10.71
N ASN A 85 0.47 -12.21 -11.44
CA ASN A 85 -0.20 -11.99 -12.72
C ASN A 85 -1.69 -11.62 -12.59
N ARG A 86 -2.16 -11.28 -11.39
CA ARG A 86 -3.55 -10.88 -11.10
C ARG A 86 -4.60 -11.91 -11.53
N ASN A 87 -4.20 -13.17 -11.64
CA ASN A 87 -5.08 -14.24 -12.07
C ASN A 87 -5.81 -14.84 -10.86
N TYR A 88 -6.57 -14.01 -10.16
CA TYR A 88 -7.23 -14.36 -8.90
C TYR A 88 -8.20 -15.55 -9.06
N ARG A 89 -8.81 -15.71 -10.24
CA ARG A 89 -9.69 -16.86 -10.52
C ARG A 89 -8.90 -18.17 -10.57
N LYS A 90 -7.78 -18.20 -11.29
CA LYS A 90 -6.90 -19.39 -11.32
C LYS A 90 -6.28 -19.64 -9.94
N LEU A 91 -5.90 -18.59 -9.22
CA LEU A 91 -5.38 -18.68 -7.87
C LEU A 91 -6.39 -19.37 -6.93
N GLN A 92 -7.64 -18.89 -6.90
CA GLN A 92 -8.69 -19.46 -6.06
C GLN A 92 -8.96 -20.94 -6.41
N ILE A 93 -9.08 -21.26 -7.71
CA ILE A 93 -9.26 -22.65 -8.16
C ILE A 93 -8.08 -23.53 -7.72
N PHE A 94 -6.85 -23.03 -7.84
CA PHE A 94 -5.66 -23.78 -7.47
C PHE A 94 -5.56 -24.02 -5.96
N LEU A 95 -5.83 -23.00 -5.14
CA LEU A 95 -5.84 -23.10 -3.68
C LEU A 95 -6.86 -24.11 -3.16
N ASN A 96 -8.00 -24.27 -3.84
CA ASN A 96 -9.08 -25.18 -3.44
C ASN A 96 -8.91 -26.63 -3.94
N ARG A 97 -7.78 -26.97 -4.58
CA ARG A 97 -7.51 -28.36 -4.98
C ARG A 97 -7.21 -29.22 -3.74
N PRO A 98 -7.77 -30.44 -3.63
CA PRO A 98 -7.48 -31.35 -2.52
C PRO A 98 -5.98 -31.56 -2.32
N THR A 99 -5.24 -31.75 -3.41
CA THR A 99 -3.78 -31.93 -3.39
C THR A 99 -3.02 -30.74 -2.81
N VAL A 100 -3.54 -29.51 -2.92
CA VAL A 100 -2.92 -28.33 -2.29
C VAL A 100 -3.31 -28.26 -0.82
N LEU A 101 -4.58 -28.50 -0.49
CA LEU A 101 -5.08 -28.47 0.89
C LEU A 101 -4.35 -29.47 1.80
N GLU A 102 -4.07 -30.67 1.32
CA GLU A 102 -3.32 -31.71 2.04
C GLU A 102 -1.89 -31.29 2.41
N THR A 103 -1.31 -30.30 1.72
CA THR A 103 0.05 -29.79 2.00
C THR A 103 0.11 -28.69 3.05
N ILE A 104 -1.05 -28.21 3.53
CA ILE A 104 -1.16 -27.16 4.55
C ILE A 104 -1.16 -27.84 5.91
N GLN A 105 -0.05 -27.69 6.65
CA GLN A 105 0.21 -28.49 7.86
C GLN A 105 0.36 -27.66 9.14
N THR A 106 0.47 -26.34 9.04
CA THR A 106 0.78 -25.47 10.18
C THR A 106 -0.17 -24.28 10.26
N GLY A 107 -0.30 -23.69 11.46
CA GLY A 107 -1.08 -22.46 11.64
C GLY A 107 -0.61 -21.33 10.72
N LYS A 108 0.70 -21.10 10.62
CA LYS A 108 1.29 -20.10 9.70
C LYS A 108 0.91 -20.33 8.24
N GLN A 109 0.92 -21.58 7.78
CA GLN A 109 0.50 -21.94 6.43
C GLN A 109 -1.00 -21.74 6.22
N THR A 110 -1.81 -22.11 7.21
CA THR A 110 -3.25 -21.91 7.22
C THR A 110 -3.62 -20.42 7.21
N GLN A 111 -2.87 -19.60 7.94
CA GLN A 111 -2.96 -18.14 7.91
C GLN A 111 -2.72 -17.62 6.49
N SER A 112 -1.61 -18.00 5.85
CA SER A 112 -1.30 -17.61 4.47
C SER A 112 -2.38 -18.06 3.48
N TYR A 113 -2.87 -19.30 3.62
CA TYR A 113 -3.92 -19.87 2.77
C TYR A 113 -5.19 -19.00 2.78
N TYR A 114 -5.74 -18.75 3.97
CA TYR A 114 -6.94 -17.93 4.11
C TYR A 114 -6.69 -16.48 3.71
N PHE A 115 -5.49 -15.96 3.93
CA PHE A 115 -5.13 -14.62 3.46
C PHE A 115 -5.22 -14.52 1.93
N TYR A 116 -4.67 -15.48 1.18
CA TYR A 116 -4.79 -15.47 -0.28
C TYR A 116 -6.23 -15.67 -0.77
N LEU A 117 -7.05 -16.47 -0.10
CA LEU A 117 -8.48 -16.58 -0.42
C LEU A 117 -9.24 -15.26 -0.19
N ALA A 118 -8.88 -14.52 0.87
CA ALA A 118 -9.44 -13.19 1.10
C ALA A 118 -9.08 -12.23 -0.04
N LEU A 119 -7.81 -12.20 -0.46
CA LEU A 119 -7.37 -11.38 -1.59
C LEU A 119 -8.11 -11.76 -2.88
N CYS A 120 -8.29 -13.05 -3.17
CA CYS A 120 -9.10 -13.49 -4.32
C CYS A 120 -10.54 -12.98 -4.24
N SER A 121 -11.15 -13.01 -3.05
CA SER A 121 -12.53 -12.57 -2.83
C SER A 121 -12.70 -11.05 -3.02
N LEU A 122 -11.69 -10.26 -2.63
CA LEU A 122 -11.68 -8.82 -2.86
C LEU A 122 -11.60 -8.49 -4.35
N HIS A 123 -10.73 -9.16 -5.10
CA HIS A 123 -10.47 -8.80 -6.50
C HIS A 123 -11.45 -9.40 -7.53
N LEU A 124 -12.11 -10.53 -7.24
CA LEU A 124 -13.00 -11.15 -8.23
C LEU A 124 -14.37 -10.48 -8.32
N GLU A 125 -14.95 -10.06 -7.19
CA GLU A 125 -16.33 -9.58 -7.15
C GLU A 125 -16.56 -8.54 -6.02
N ARG A 126 -15.50 -7.96 -5.44
CA ARG A 126 -15.57 -7.10 -4.25
C ARG A 126 -16.45 -7.71 -3.15
N LYS A 127 -16.35 -9.03 -2.96
CA LYS A 127 -17.11 -9.78 -1.95
C LYS A 127 -16.53 -9.51 -0.57
N TYR A 128 -16.78 -8.31 -0.04
CA TYR A 128 -16.25 -7.84 1.24
C TYR A 128 -16.64 -8.78 2.39
N ASP A 129 -17.82 -9.38 2.37
CA ASP A 129 -18.22 -10.35 3.40
C ASP A 129 -17.39 -11.63 3.37
N ASN A 130 -17.16 -12.23 2.19
CA ASN A 130 -16.29 -13.40 2.06
C ASN A 130 -14.85 -13.07 2.43
N ALA A 131 -14.34 -11.92 1.97
CA ALA A 131 -13.00 -11.46 2.30
C ALA A 131 -12.83 -11.28 3.81
N LYS A 132 -13.80 -10.65 4.48
CA LYS A 132 -13.83 -10.47 5.93
C LYS A 132 -13.79 -11.80 6.68
N GLU A 133 -14.60 -12.78 6.29
CA GLU A 133 -14.60 -14.09 6.94
C GLU A 133 -13.27 -14.83 6.73
N TYR A 134 -12.70 -14.81 5.51
CA TYR A 134 -11.38 -15.39 5.27
C TYR A 134 -10.27 -14.66 6.03
N LEU A 135 -10.32 -13.33 6.17
CA LEU A 135 -9.34 -12.58 6.98
C LEU A 135 -9.44 -12.94 8.46
N LYS A 136 -10.65 -13.10 9.01
CA LYS A 136 -10.84 -13.57 10.39
C LYS A 136 -10.25 -14.97 10.58
N LEU A 137 -10.51 -15.90 9.66
CA LEU A 137 -9.94 -17.25 9.69
C LEU A 137 -8.40 -17.21 9.59
N SER A 138 -7.85 -16.36 8.73
CA SER A 138 -6.42 -16.13 8.61
C SER A 138 -5.83 -15.66 9.95
N LEU A 139 -6.39 -14.62 10.54
CA LEU A 139 -5.91 -14.04 11.80
C LEU A 139 -6.03 -15.02 12.98
N ALA A 140 -7.11 -15.81 13.05
CA ALA A 140 -7.26 -16.88 14.04
C ALA A 140 -6.21 -17.99 13.88
N SER A 141 -5.70 -18.19 12.66
CA SER A 141 -4.69 -19.20 12.33
C SER A 141 -3.24 -18.75 12.58
N ALA A 142 -3.00 -17.48 12.92
CA ALA A 142 -1.66 -16.91 13.12
C ALA A 142 -0.82 -17.64 14.20
N GLY A 143 -1.49 -18.40 15.07
CA GLY A 143 -0.89 -19.11 16.19
C GLY A 143 -0.57 -18.19 17.37
N HIS A 144 -0.09 -18.78 18.45
CA HIS A 144 0.25 -18.06 19.69
C HIS A 144 1.72 -17.63 19.65
N SER A 145 2.00 -16.46 19.06
CA SER A 145 3.34 -15.85 19.08
C SER A 145 3.35 -14.63 20.00
N ARG A 146 4.43 -14.46 20.77
CA ARG A 146 4.66 -13.24 21.57
C ARG A 146 4.85 -11.99 20.71
N LYS A 147 5.25 -12.15 19.44
CA LYS A 147 5.46 -11.06 18.47
C LYS A 147 4.56 -11.24 17.26
N GLN A 148 3.87 -10.17 16.85
CA GLN A 148 3.07 -10.17 15.63
C GLN A 148 3.98 -10.32 14.40
N THR A 149 3.57 -11.19 13.46
CA THR A 149 4.25 -11.38 12.17
C THR A 149 3.82 -10.31 11.18
N THR A 150 4.63 -10.07 10.14
CA THR A 150 4.28 -9.19 9.01
C THR A 150 2.96 -9.60 8.36
N LEU A 151 2.73 -10.90 8.14
CA LEU A 151 1.46 -11.42 7.64
C LEU A 151 0.27 -11.09 8.56
N THR A 152 0.45 -11.13 9.89
CA THR A 152 -0.62 -10.77 10.82
C THR A 152 -0.94 -9.29 10.76
N ARG A 153 0.07 -8.42 10.66
CA ARG A 153 -0.12 -6.96 10.50
C ARG A 153 -0.83 -6.63 9.20
N VAL A 154 -0.39 -7.24 8.10
CA VAL A 154 -1.04 -7.09 6.79
C VAL A 154 -2.45 -7.65 6.81
N GLY A 155 -2.70 -8.79 7.46
CA GLY A 155 -4.05 -9.35 7.62
C GLY A 155 -4.99 -8.41 8.38
N ASN A 156 -4.52 -7.84 9.49
CA ASN A 156 -5.30 -6.86 10.27
C ASN A 156 -5.62 -5.62 9.43
N ILE A 157 -4.65 -5.07 8.71
CA ILE A 157 -4.90 -3.82 7.98
C ILE A 157 -5.76 -4.01 6.73
N VAL A 158 -5.65 -5.16 6.04
CA VAL A 158 -6.58 -5.50 4.95
C VAL A 158 -7.99 -5.66 5.52
N LEU A 159 -8.14 -6.26 6.70
CA LEU A 159 -9.44 -6.36 7.37
C LEU A 159 -9.97 -4.99 7.80
N ALA A 160 -9.10 -4.08 8.24
CA ALA A 160 -9.46 -2.70 8.54
C ALA A 160 -10.02 -1.98 7.30
N TYR A 161 -9.33 -2.12 6.17
CA TYR A 161 -9.77 -1.57 4.89
C TYR A 161 -11.13 -2.13 4.48
N VAL A 162 -11.35 -3.45 4.61
CA VAL A 162 -12.67 -4.05 4.34
C VAL A 162 -13.75 -3.48 5.25
N TYR A 163 -13.47 -3.31 6.55
CA TYR A 163 -14.43 -2.68 7.45
C TYR A 163 -14.70 -1.22 7.08
N ALA A 164 -13.68 -0.46 6.67
CA ALA A 164 -13.83 0.93 6.24
C ALA A 164 -14.70 1.03 4.98
N GLN A 165 -14.48 0.15 3.99
CA GLN A 165 -15.32 0.06 2.79
C GLN A 165 -16.78 -0.28 3.11
N GLN A 166 -17.03 -1.03 4.18
CA GLN A 166 -18.37 -1.35 4.67
C GLN A 166 -18.95 -0.27 5.62
N GLY A 167 -18.24 0.84 5.88
CA GLY A 167 -18.67 1.89 6.82
C GLY A 167 -18.60 1.48 8.30
N LEU A 168 -17.98 0.34 8.62
CA LEU A 168 -17.88 -0.23 9.97
C LEU A 168 -16.73 0.41 10.77
N LYS A 169 -16.85 1.72 11.04
CA LYS A 169 -15.81 2.58 11.61
C LYS A 169 -15.11 1.99 12.85
N MET A 170 -15.85 1.62 13.89
CA MET A 170 -15.24 1.08 15.12
C MET A 170 -14.42 -0.18 14.89
N SER A 171 -14.90 -1.06 14.00
CA SER A 171 -14.19 -2.30 13.67
C SER A 171 -12.93 -2.02 12.85
N ALA A 172 -13.00 -1.07 11.92
CA ALA A 172 -11.85 -0.63 11.16
C ALA A 172 -10.76 -0.04 12.07
N LEU A 173 -11.12 0.94 12.92
CA LEU A 173 -10.18 1.59 13.85
C LEU A 173 -9.48 0.58 14.77
N LYS A 174 -10.23 -0.40 15.31
CA LYS A 174 -9.65 -1.48 16.13
C LYS A 174 -8.61 -2.29 15.36
N GLN A 175 -8.87 -2.61 14.09
CA GLN A 175 -7.94 -3.39 13.27
C GLN A 175 -6.73 -2.57 12.84
N ILE A 176 -6.88 -1.25 12.62
CA ILE A 176 -5.75 -0.35 12.38
C ILE A 176 -4.80 -0.34 13.59
N ASP A 177 -5.34 -0.17 14.80
CA ASP A 177 -4.53 -0.21 16.03
C ASP A 177 -3.78 -1.54 16.16
N LEU A 178 -4.46 -2.67 15.95
CA LEU A 178 -3.84 -3.99 15.98
C LEU A 178 -2.75 -4.18 14.92
N ALA A 179 -2.87 -3.55 13.74
CA ALA A 179 -1.89 -3.62 12.68
C ALA A 179 -0.64 -2.76 12.96
N LEU A 180 -0.84 -1.56 13.52
CA LEU A 180 0.23 -0.59 13.79
C LEU A 180 0.95 -0.80 15.13
N LYS A 181 0.32 -1.49 16.09
CA LYS A 181 0.87 -1.70 17.44
C LYS A 181 2.30 -2.24 17.44
N GLY A 182 3.25 -1.41 17.86
CA GLY A 182 4.67 -1.77 17.95
C GLY A 182 5.35 -2.06 16.60
N LEU A 183 4.80 -1.56 15.48
CA LEU A 183 5.35 -1.73 14.14
C LEU A 183 6.74 -1.09 14.02
N GLU A 184 6.95 0.09 14.61
CA GLU A 184 8.25 0.80 14.60
C GLU A 184 9.41 -0.02 15.20
N LYS A 185 9.10 -0.97 16.08
CA LYS A 185 10.09 -1.87 16.71
C LYS A 185 10.22 -3.22 15.99
N ALA A 186 9.42 -3.45 14.96
CA ALA A 186 9.47 -4.69 14.19
C ALA A 186 10.73 -4.72 13.30
N LYS A 187 11.22 -5.92 13.02
CA LYS A 187 12.23 -6.09 11.97
C LYS A 187 11.60 -5.63 10.64
N TYR A 188 12.31 -4.79 9.90
CA TYR A 188 11.85 -4.31 8.61
C TYR A 188 11.63 -5.47 7.61
N GLU A 189 10.47 -5.45 6.97
CA GLU A 189 10.09 -6.24 5.79
C GLU A 189 9.30 -5.30 4.88
N GLU A 190 9.55 -5.28 3.56
CA GLU A 190 8.93 -4.30 2.66
C GLU A 190 7.39 -4.30 2.70
N ASN A 191 6.77 -5.46 2.93
CA ASN A 191 5.32 -5.56 3.10
C ASN A 191 4.76 -4.71 4.27
N LEU A 192 5.59 -4.27 5.22
CA LEU A 192 5.15 -3.36 6.28
C LEU A 192 4.79 -1.98 5.74
N ASN A 193 5.34 -1.56 4.59
CA ASN A 193 4.99 -0.29 3.93
C ASN A 193 3.50 -0.27 3.54
N LEU A 194 2.96 -1.42 3.13
CA LEU A 194 1.54 -1.60 2.82
C LEU A 194 0.64 -1.32 4.04
N VAL A 195 1.14 -1.53 5.26
CA VAL A 195 0.37 -1.31 6.49
C VAL A 195 0.07 0.17 6.69
N PHE A 196 1.06 1.05 6.51
CA PHE A 196 0.83 2.49 6.61
C PHE A 196 -0.08 3.00 5.50
N TYR A 197 0.15 2.53 4.27
CA TYR A 197 -0.67 2.91 3.13
C TYR A 197 -2.15 2.56 3.34
N LEU A 198 -2.46 1.31 3.69
CA LEU A 198 -3.85 0.87 3.89
C LEU A 198 -4.48 1.45 5.15
N ALA A 199 -3.69 1.74 6.19
CA ALA A 199 -4.18 2.47 7.35
C ALA A 199 -4.62 3.87 6.98
N SER A 200 -3.78 4.62 6.26
CA SER A 200 -4.14 5.95 5.77
C SER A 200 -5.36 5.90 4.85
N LEU A 201 -5.40 4.96 3.90
CA LEU A 201 -6.54 4.81 2.99
C LEU A 201 -7.83 4.48 3.73
N SER A 202 -7.75 3.64 4.77
CA SER A 202 -8.89 3.31 5.62
C SER A 202 -9.36 4.52 6.43
N TYR A 203 -8.45 5.31 6.99
CA TYR A 203 -8.80 6.56 7.68
C TYR A 203 -9.46 7.55 6.72
N PHE A 204 -8.91 7.69 5.52
CA PHE A 204 -9.46 8.57 4.50
C PHE A 204 -10.89 8.17 4.10
N GLN A 205 -11.14 6.87 3.90
CA GLN A 205 -12.48 6.33 3.62
C GLN A 205 -13.48 6.57 4.78
N LEU A 206 -12.98 6.68 6.01
CA LEU A 206 -13.78 6.94 7.22
C LEU A 206 -13.92 8.44 7.54
N SER A 207 -13.45 9.32 6.64
CA SER A 207 -13.39 10.77 6.81
C SER A 207 -12.53 11.21 8.02
N GLU A 208 -11.55 10.40 8.41
CA GLU A 208 -10.57 10.71 9.46
C GLU A 208 -9.31 11.34 8.84
N GLN A 209 -9.46 12.54 8.27
CA GLN A 209 -8.44 13.16 7.40
C GLN A 209 -7.10 13.41 8.13
N ASP A 210 -7.12 13.94 9.36
CA ASP A 210 -5.92 14.17 10.16
C ASP A 210 -5.12 12.86 10.40
N SER A 211 -5.84 11.80 10.76
CA SER A 211 -5.24 10.47 10.99
C SER A 211 -4.69 9.89 9.69
N ALA A 212 -5.39 10.10 8.56
CA ALA A 212 -4.94 9.66 7.26
C ALA A 212 -3.60 10.30 6.87
N ILE A 213 -3.47 11.62 7.05
CA ILE A 213 -2.23 12.32 6.70
C ILE A 213 -1.09 11.93 7.64
N GLN A 214 -1.32 11.96 8.95
CA GLN A 214 -0.28 11.59 9.91
C GLN A 214 0.23 10.16 9.64
N THR A 215 -0.68 9.23 9.31
CA THR A 215 -0.31 7.84 9.04
C THR A 215 0.46 7.69 7.73
N ILE A 216 0.09 8.41 6.67
CA ILE A 216 0.80 8.28 5.38
C ILE A 216 2.18 8.93 5.42
N GLU A 217 2.32 10.03 6.14
CA GLU A 217 3.61 10.68 6.37
C GLU A 217 4.58 9.76 7.12
N ASN A 218 4.10 9.14 8.20
CA ASN A 218 4.87 8.12 8.93
C ASN A 218 5.25 6.96 7.99
N GLY A 219 4.34 6.54 7.12
CA GLY A 219 4.61 5.53 6.10
C GLY A 219 5.72 5.93 5.12
N ILE A 220 5.67 7.15 4.59
CA ILE A 220 6.70 7.69 3.68
C ILE A 220 8.06 7.74 4.39
N HIS A 221 8.11 8.26 5.62
CA HIS A 221 9.34 8.25 6.41
C HIS A 221 9.86 6.83 6.65
N PHE A 222 8.99 5.89 7.01
CA PHE A 222 9.35 4.50 7.22
C PHE A 222 9.94 3.86 5.96
N ILE A 223 9.34 4.11 4.79
CA ILE A 223 9.84 3.63 3.50
C ILE A 223 11.26 4.17 3.21
N LEU A 224 11.45 5.49 3.35
CA LEU A 224 12.71 6.17 3.05
C LEU A 224 13.83 5.77 4.01
N GLN A 225 13.55 5.68 5.31
CA GLN A 225 14.52 5.26 6.32
C GLN A 225 15.05 3.84 6.09
N ASN A 226 14.26 3.00 5.43
CA ASN A 226 14.63 1.62 5.09
C ASN A 226 15.08 1.46 3.62
N ASN A 227 15.31 2.56 2.89
CA ASN A 227 15.77 2.58 1.49
C ASN A 227 14.92 1.72 0.54
N SER A 228 13.60 1.71 0.74
CA SER A 228 12.68 0.96 -0.13
C SER A 228 11.92 1.87 -1.08
N HIS A 229 11.50 1.31 -2.20
CA HIS A 229 10.64 2.00 -3.19
C HIS A 229 9.23 1.43 -3.20
N PHE A 230 9.02 0.27 -2.55
CA PHE A 230 7.74 -0.40 -2.51
C PHE A 230 6.71 0.45 -1.74
N MET A 231 5.58 0.73 -2.38
CA MET A 231 4.49 1.62 -1.93
C MET A 231 4.83 3.10 -1.80
N LEU A 232 6.03 3.57 -2.20
CA LEU A 232 6.40 4.97 -2.06
C LEU A 232 5.54 5.89 -2.93
N ILE A 233 5.46 5.61 -4.23
CA ILE A 233 4.65 6.42 -5.16
C ILE A 233 3.17 6.36 -4.81
N ASN A 234 2.66 5.19 -4.40
CA ASN A 234 1.28 5.01 -3.94
C ASN A 234 1.01 5.87 -2.70
N SER A 235 1.96 5.94 -1.77
CA SER A 235 1.82 6.74 -0.55
C SER A 235 1.86 8.23 -0.84
N LEU A 236 2.74 8.68 -1.73
CA LEU A 236 2.78 10.08 -2.19
C LEU A 236 1.49 10.46 -2.92
N TYR A 237 0.97 9.57 -3.76
CA TYR A 237 -0.28 9.79 -4.47
C TYR A 237 -1.47 9.91 -3.51
N LEU A 238 -1.56 8.99 -2.53
CA LEU A 238 -2.60 9.05 -1.49
C LEU A 238 -2.51 10.35 -0.70
N MET A 239 -1.31 10.71 -0.23
CA MET A 239 -1.09 11.94 0.52
C MET A 239 -1.55 13.19 -0.25
N ALA A 240 -1.23 13.26 -1.55
CA ALA A 240 -1.66 14.36 -2.40
C ALA A 240 -3.20 14.43 -2.55
N ASN A 241 -3.88 13.28 -2.68
CA ASN A 241 -5.35 13.23 -2.73
C ASN A 241 -5.99 13.68 -1.41
N VAL A 242 -5.49 13.22 -0.26
CA VAL A 242 -6.03 13.65 1.05
C VAL A 242 -5.83 15.16 1.25
N ALA A 243 -4.67 15.70 0.86
CA ALA A 243 -4.39 17.13 0.95
C ALA A 243 -5.29 17.98 0.04
N GLU A 244 -5.68 17.47 -1.14
CA GLU A 244 -6.60 18.18 -2.04
C GLU A 244 -8.01 18.27 -1.45
N VAL A 245 -8.50 17.20 -0.82
CA VAL A 245 -9.82 17.21 -0.15
C VAL A 245 -9.84 18.23 0.98
N LEU A 246 -8.81 18.27 1.84
CA LEU A 246 -8.71 19.24 2.92
C LEU A 246 -8.73 20.70 2.44
N LYS A 247 -8.09 20.98 1.30
CA LYS A 247 -8.12 22.33 0.70
C LYS A 247 -9.52 22.74 0.27
N ARG A 248 -10.35 21.80 -0.19
CA ARG A 248 -11.73 22.06 -0.64
C ARG A 248 -12.68 22.28 0.53
N ASP A 249 -12.43 21.62 1.66
CA ASP A 249 -13.29 21.68 2.85
C ASP A 249 -13.08 22.94 3.72
N ASN A 250 -12.21 23.88 3.29
CA ASN A 250 -11.85 25.10 4.04
C ASN A 250 -11.37 24.84 5.48
N GLU A 251 -10.88 23.64 5.77
CA GLU A 251 -10.21 23.40 7.05
C GLU A 251 -8.98 24.29 7.15
N PRO A 252 -8.72 24.90 8.32
CA PRO A 252 -7.67 25.88 8.46
C PRO A 252 -6.33 25.27 8.00
N LEU A 253 -5.70 25.95 7.04
CA LEU A 253 -4.38 25.65 6.45
C LEU A 253 -3.25 25.40 7.49
N GLN A 254 -3.50 25.58 8.78
CA GLN A 254 -2.61 25.22 9.87
C GLN A 254 -2.38 23.70 9.98
N ALA A 255 -3.36 22.85 9.63
CA ALA A 255 -3.15 21.40 9.54
C ALA A 255 -2.19 21.06 8.38
N VAL A 256 -2.45 21.61 7.18
CA VAL A 256 -1.63 21.45 5.97
C VAL A 256 -0.21 22.02 6.12
N LYS A 257 -0.02 23.06 6.94
CA LYS A 257 1.29 23.63 7.27
C LYS A 257 2.13 22.79 8.23
N LYS A 258 1.53 21.80 8.91
CA LYS A 258 2.22 20.88 9.82
C LYS A 258 2.77 19.64 9.10
N TYR A 259 2.30 19.41 7.87
CA TYR A 259 2.64 18.28 7.01
C TYR A 259 3.81 18.64 6.10
N ASP A 260 4.93 18.87 6.78
CA ASP A 260 6.20 19.37 6.25
C ASP A 260 6.78 18.45 5.17
N ILE A 261 6.40 17.18 5.07
CA ILE A 261 7.03 16.24 4.13
C ILE A 261 6.69 16.61 2.69
N PHE A 262 5.42 16.83 2.35
CA PHE A 262 5.07 17.20 0.96
C PHE A 262 5.70 18.53 0.58
N ASN A 263 5.60 19.55 1.44
CA ASN A 263 6.19 20.86 1.15
C ASN A 263 7.72 20.83 1.15
N ASN A 264 8.38 20.05 2.02
CA ASN A 264 9.83 19.90 2.02
C ASN A 264 10.33 19.05 0.85
N PHE A 265 9.60 18.00 0.43
CA PHE A 265 9.84 17.29 -0.84
C PHE A 265 9.73 18.24 -2.04
N MET A 266 8.84 19.23 -1.96
CA MET A 266 8.65 20.26 -2.98
C MET A 266 9.57 21.47 -2.82
N ARG A 267 10.30 21.65 -1.69
CA ARG A 267 11.06 22.88 -1.35
C ARG A 267 12.55 22.66 -1.04
N GLU A 268 13.18 21.60 -1.50
CA GLU A 268 14.65 21.53 -1.47
C GLU A 268 15.29 22.48 -2.51
N ARG A 269 15.16 23.80 -2.31
CA ARG A 269 16.12 24.82 -2.78
C ARG A 269 16.02 26.23 -2.17
N GLU A 270 15.46 26.41 -0.98
CA GLU A 270 15.48 27.74 -0.30
C GLU A 270 16.57 27.89 0.79
N LYS A 271 17.57 27.01 0.85
CA LYS A 271 18.70 27.16 1.79
C LYS A 271 20.08 26.99 1.15
N VAL A 272 20.28 27.48 -0.07
CA VAL A 272 21.60 27.94 -0.54
C VAL A 272 21.36 29.04 -1.58
N SER A 273 21.22 30.27 -1.11
CA SER A 273 21.33 31.50 -1.91
C SER A 273 22.03 32.54 -1.06
#